data_AF-A0A2A2HCG2-F1
#
_entry.id   AF-A0A2A2HCG2-F1
#
_cell.length_a   1.000
_cell.length_b   1.000
_cell.length_c   1.000
_cell.angle_alpha   90.00
_cell.angle_beta   90.00
_cell.angle_gamma   90.00
#
_symmetry.space_group_name_H-M   'P 1'
#
loop_
_entity.id
_entity.type
_entity.pdbx_description
1 polymer ?
#
loop_
_entity_poly.entity_id
_entity_poly.type
_entity_poly.pdbx_seq_one_letter_code
_entity_poly.pdbx_strand_id
1 'polypeptide(L)'
;MFEYDLLYAKQKYYEKRKQNDDKIVFHMPEDIIIFIGENNIPNHMDMKIVLPDEQEKDYEIPVMKCSQYSTQEMIQNKLYPLLPLQLFNFKEELLKLNKEKTENKDKIDDQMQKVMQSAKQTAEEIIKLQESGKINPEDMHILLLAISNLFKYLNSKYGNDTKLNEKVNIIIKTLYDSIVEERGIKIGEIRGIISTYIEFKLEDDEIINKLKSNLNIDDEKANKYLNNYYKENKK
;
A
#
# COMPACT_ATOMS: atom_id res chain seq x y z
N MET A 1 -14.46 -13.79 0.53
CA MET A 1 -13.32 -14.59 1.03
C MET A 1 -13.40 -15.95 0.37
N PHE A 2 -14.19 -16.90 0.87
CA PHE A 2 -14.29 -18.26 0.30
C PHE A 2 -14.48 -18.36 -1.22
N GLU A 3 -15.32 -17.51 -1.82
CA GLU A 3 -15.51 -17.48 -3.29
C GLU A 3 -14.21 -17.13 -4.04
N TYR A 4 -13.45 -16.17 -3.52
CA TYR A 4 -12.15 -15.79 -4.08
C TYR A 4 -11.15 -16.92 -3.91
N ASP A 5 -11.12 -17.58 -2.74
CA ASP A 5 -10.19 -18.65 -2.43
C ASP A 5 -10.45 -19.87 -3.33
N LEU A 6 -11.73 -20.17 -3.58
CA LEU A 6 -12.15 -21.19 -4.53
C LEU A 6 -11.78 -20.81 -5.98
N LEU A 7 -11.97 -19.55 -6.37
CA LEU A 7 -11.58 -19.05 -7.70
C LEU A 7 -10.05 -19.16 -7.89
N TYR A 8 -9.28 -18.79 -6.87
CA TYR A 8 -7.82 -18.90 -6.87
C TYR A 8 -7.38 -20.36 -6.97
N ALA A 9 -7.94 -21.24 -6.15
CA ALA A 9 -7.65 -22.68 -6.18
C ALA A 9 -7.99 -23.29 -7.56
N LYS A 10 -9.10 -22.87 -8.16
CA LYS A 10 -9.50 -23.25 -9.52
C LYS A 10 -8.48 -22.78 -10.56
N GLN A 11 -8.07 -21.51 -10.51
CA GLN A 11 -7.07 -20.98 -11.43
C GLN A 11 -5.75 -21.75 -11.32
N LYS A 12 -5.26 -22.00 -10.10
CA LYS A 12 -4.03 -22.77 -9.85
C LYS A 12 -4.10 -24.21 -10.33
N TYR A 13 -5.27 -24.84 -10.22
CA TYR A 13 -5.49 -26.15 -10.83
C TYR A 13 -5.27 -26.10 -12.35
N TYR A 14 -5.88 -25.14 -13.06
CA TYR A 14 -5.74 -25.03 -14.51
C TYR A 14 -4.31 -24.68 -14.97
N GLU A 15 -3.57 -23.88 -14.20
CA GLU A 15 -2.15 -23.59 -14.48
C GLU A 15 -1.25 -24.84 -14.41
N LYS A 16 -1.61 -25.82 -13.57
CA LYS A 16 -0.78 -27.02 -13.29
C LYS A 16 -1.30 -28.32 -13.92
N ARG A 17 -2.51 -28.28 -14.49
CA ARG A 17 -3.19 -29.46 -15.03
C ARG A 17 -2.34 -30.14 -16.10
N LYS A 18 -2.09 -31.43 -15.94
CA LYS A 18 -1.44 -32.25 -16.97
C LYS A 18 -2.49 -32.85 -17.90
N GLN A 19 -2.12 -33.13 -19.15
CA GLN A 19 -2.93 -34.00 -20.01
C GLN A 19 -3.01 -35.37 -19.32
N ASN A 20 -4.21 -35.79 -18.92
CA ASN A 20 -4.58 -37.04 -18.22
C ASN A 20 -4.85 -36.97 -16.70
N ASP A 21 -5.18 -35.80 -16.14
CA ASP A 21 -5.77 -35.76 -14.78
C ASP A 21 -7.24 -36.21 -14.81
N ASP A 22 -7.52 -37.40 -14.24
CA ASP A 22 -8.88 -37.98 -14.08
C ASP A 22 -9.66 -37.36 -12.91
N LYS A 23 -9.00 -36.54 -12.09
CA LYS A 23 -9.60 -35.87 -10.92
C LYS A 23 -9.31 -34.37 -10.93
N ILE A 24 -10.30 -33.59 -10.54
CA ILE A 24 -10.14 -32.18 -10.24
C ILE A 24 -9.84 -32.07 -8.75
N VAL A 25 -8.66 -31.53 -8.40
CA VAL A 25 -8.24 -31.32 -7.01
C VAL A 25 -7.96 -29.84 -6.83
N PHE A 26 -8.76 -29.19 -5.98
CA PHE A 26 -8.53 -27.80 -5.59
C PHE A 26 -7.73 -27.77 -4.29
N HIS A 27 -6.61 -27.06 -4.31
CA HIS A 27 -5.86 -26.72 -3.12
C HIS A 27 -6.26 -25.31 -2.69
N MET A 28 -7.03 -25.23 -1.61
CA MET A 28 -7.41 -23.94 -1.04
C MET A 28 -6.17 -23.22 -0.50
N PRO A 29 -6.07 -21.89 -0.69
CA PRO A 29 -5.00 -21.09 -0.07
C PRO A 29 -5.11 -21.08 1.46
N GLU A 30 -4.04 -20.62 2.11
CA GLU A 30 -4.10 -20.25 3.53
C GLU A 30 -4.78 -18.89 3.67
N ASP A 31 -5.90 -18.86 4.40
CA ASP A 31 -6.73 -17.67 4.52
C ASP A 31 -6.53 -16.98 5.88
N ILE A 32 -6.75 -15.66 5.92
CA ILE A 32 -6.73 -14.88 7.16
C ILE A 32 -7.84 -13.83 7.12
N ILE A 33 -8.56 -13.67 8.22
CA ILE A 33 -9.56 -12.62 8.37
C ILE A 33 -8.91 -11.42 9.06
N ILE A 34 -9.00 -10.26 8.43
CA ILE A 34 -8.44 -9.02 8.98
C ILE A 34 -9.57 -8.17 9.58
N PHE A 35 -9.47 -7.84 10.86
CA PHE A 35 -10.35 -6.90 11.53
C PHE A 35 -9.69 -5.55 11.75
N ILE A 36 -10.47 -4.49 11.51
CA ILE A 36 -9.99 -3.10 11.50
C ILE A 36 -10.65 -2.34 12.66
N GLY A 37 -9.84 -1.95 13.65
CA GLY A 37 -10.28 -1.09 14.75
C GLY A 37 -11.22 -1.76 15.76
N GLU A 38 -11.21 -3.10 15.82
CA GLU A 38 -11.94 -3.89 16.82
C GLU A 38 -10.97 -4.87 17.49
N ASN A 39 -10.91 -4.81 18.82
CA ASN A 39 -9.96 -5.60 19.60
C ASN A 39 -10.58 -6.85 20.26
N ASN A 40 -11.89 -6.80 20.56
CA ASN A 40 -12.59 -7.84 21.30
C ASN A 40 -13.16 -8.92 20.36
N ILE A 41 -12.26 -9.57 19.63
CA ILE A 41 -12.59 -10.59 18.62
C ILE A 41 -11.75 -11.83 18.94
N PRO A 42 -12.26 -13.05 18.71
CA PRO A 42 -11.45 -14.27 18.78
C PRO A 42 -10.20 -14.20 17.88
N ASN A 43 -9.19 -15.02 18.19
CA ASN A 43 -7.98 -15.13 17.35
C ASN A 43 -8.17 -16.06 16.14
N HIS A 44 -9.29 -16.79 16.11
CA HIS A 44 -9.71 -17.61 14.98
C HIS A 44 -11.22 -17.52 14.79
N MET A 45 -11.68 -17.78 13.58
CA MET A 45 -13.10 -17.87 13.24
C MET A 45 -13.40 -19.22 12.64
N ASP A 46 -14.45 -19.87 13.15
CA ASP A 46 -14.89 -21.16 12.65
C ASP A 46 -15.73 -20.98 11.38
N MET A 47 -15.36 -21.67 10.33
CA MET A 47 -16.11 -21.77 9.08
C MET A 47 -16.51 -23.22 8.83
N LYS A 48 -17.81 -23.44 8.67
CA LYS A 48 -18.36 -24.73 8.24
C LYS A 48 -18.79 -24.66 6.79
N ILE A 49 -18.29 -25.58 5.98
CA ILE A 49 -18.73 -25.78 4.60
C ILE A 49 -19.65 -27.00 4.58
N VAL A 50 -20.86 -26.81 4.04
CA VAL A 50 -21.82 -27.88 3.81
C VAL A 50 -21.93 -28.10 2.31
N LEU A 51 -21.62 -29.31 1.85
CA LEU A 51 -21.68 -29.71 0.45
C LEU A 51 -23.10 -30.16 0.04
N PRO A 52 -23.41 -30.25 -1.27
CA PRO A 52 -24.73 -30.66 -1.74
C PRO A 52 -25.19 -32.05 -1.27
N ASP A 53 -24.25 -32.92 -0.90
CA ASP A 53 -24.50 -34.25 -0.34
C ASP A 53 -24.52 -34.27 1.21
N GLU A 54 -24.69 -33.09 1.82
CA GLU A 54 -24.72 -32.86 3.27
C GLU A 54 -23.40 -33.15 4.00
N GLN A 55 -22.32 -33.43 3.29
CA GLN A 55 -21.01 -33.53 3.92
C GLN A 55 -20.59 -32.18 4.49
N GLU A 56 -20.17 -32.20 5.76
CA GLU A 56 -19.70 -31.02 6.46
C GLU A 56 -18.18 -31.04 6.59
N LYS A 57 -17.57 -29.86 6.47
CA LYS A 57 -16.16 -29.66 6.77
C LYS A 57 -15.96 -28.37 7.56
N ASP A 58 -15.43 -28.52 8.76
CA ASP A 58 -15.03 -27.41 9.62
C ASP A 58 -13.60 -26.95 9.29
N TYR A 59 -13.41 -25.63 9.29
CA TYR A 59 -12.16 -24.93 9.07
C TYR A 59 -12.00 -23.84 10.13
N GLU A 60 -10.84 -23.79 10.77
CA GLU A 60 -10.47 -22.71 11.67
C GLU A 60 -9.63 -21.70 10.89
N ILE A 61 -10.10 -20.45 10.80
CA ILE A 61 -9.45 -19.39 10.01
C ILE A 61 -8.80 -18.40 10.97
N PRO A 62 -7.48 -18.15 10.87
CA PRO A 62 -6.80 -17.18 11.73
C PRO A 62 -7.36 -15.77 11.53
N VAL A 63 -7.36 -15.02 12.62
CA VAL A 63 -7.80 -13.63 12.68
C VAL A 63 -6.61 -12.72 12.98
N MET A 64 -6.38 -11.75 12.10
CA MET A 64 -5.46 -10.63 12.32
C MET A 64 -6.24 -9.40 12.76
N LYS A 65 -5.83 -8.78 13.86
CA LYS A 65 -6.39 -7.49 14.33
C LYS A 65 -5.40 -6.38 14.01
N CYS A 66 -5.73 -5.49 13.07
CA CYS A 66 -4.81 -4.43 12.64
C CYS A 66 -4.31 -3.55 13.80
N SER A 67 -5.15 -3.38 14.82
CA SER A 67 -4.86 -2.61 16.03
C SER A 67 -3.80 -3.20 16.95
N GLN A 68 -3.45 -4.47 16.77
CA GLN A 68 -2.37 -5.12 17.52
C GLN A 68 -0.99 -4.92 16.90
N TYR A 69 -0.92 -4.35 15.71
CA TYR A 69 0.34 -4.16 14.99
C TYR A 69 0.71 -2.68 14.97
N SER A 70 1.93 -2.38 15.38
CA SER A 70 2.55 -1.09 15.13
C SER A 70 2.88 -0.91 13.64
N THR A 71 3.05 0.35 13.22
CA THR A 71 3.53 0.69 11.87
C THR A 71 4.83 -0.04 11.52
N GLN A 72 5.76 -0.17 12.46
CA GLN A 72 7.04 -0.83 12.24
C GLN A 72 6.90 -2.35 12.06
N GLU A 73 6.06 -3.00 12.87
CA GLU A 73 5.75 -4.43 12.69
C GLU A 73 5.07 -4.69 11.35
N MET A 74 4.15 -3.82 10.92
CA MET A 74 3.56 -3.91 9.58
C MET A 74 4.62 -3.81 8.49
N ILE A 75 5.57 -2.87 8.61
CA ILE A 75 6.65 -2.69 7.63
C ILE A 75 7.57 -3.91 7.57
N GLN A 76 7.96 -4.45 8.74
CA GLN A 76 8.82 -5.63 8.84
C GLN A 76 8.17 -6.86 8.19
N ASN A 77 6.88 -7.03 8.41
CA ASN A 77 6.08 -8.12 7.84
C ASN A 77 5.58 -7.84 6.42
N LYS A 78 6.02 -6.74 5.78
CA LYS A 78 5.63 -6.32 4.43
C LYS A 78 4.12 -6.11 4.23
N LEU A 79 3.41 -5.74 5.29
CA LEU A 79 1.97 -5.47 5.31
C LEU A 79 1.66 -4.04 4.84
N TYR A 80 2.34 -3.56 3.79
CA TYR A 80 2.27 -2.17 3.33
C TYR A 80 0.85 -1.68 3.00
N PRO A 81 -0.02 -2.49 2.36
CA PRO A 81 -1.41 -2.09 2.07
C PRO A 81 -2.23 -1.76 3.32
N LEU A 82 -1.84 -2.28 4.48
CA LEU A 82 -2.57 -2.11 5.74
C LEU A 82 -2.11 -0.87 6.53
N LEU A 83 -1.01 -0.22 6.13
CA LEU A 83 -0.47 0.95 6.83
C LEU A 83 -1.50 2.09 7.01
N PRO A 84 -2.28 2.48 5.99
CA PRO A 84 -3.29 3.55 6.16
C PRO A 84 -4.36 3.21 7.21
N LEU A 85 -4.62 1.92 7.47
CA LEU A 85 -5.65 1.46 8.40
C LEU A 85 -5.29 1.71 9.87
N GLN A 86 -4.03 2.05 10.16
CA GLN A 86 -3.58 2.41 11.51
C GLN A 86 -4.38 3.58 12.12
N LEU A 87 -4.93 4.47 11.28
CA LEU A 87 -5.82 5.56 11.72
C LEU A 87 -7.08 5.04 12.44
N PHE A 88 -7.54 3.82 12.14
CA PHE A 88 -8.71 3.25 12.79
C PHE A 88 -8.44 2.75 14.22
N ASN A 89 -7.19 2.69 14.67
CA ASN A 89 -6.88 2.35 16.06
C ASN A 89 -7.46 3.38 17.04
N PHE A 90 -7.70 4.61 16.58
CA PHE A 90 -8.31 5.68 17.36
C PHE A 90 -9.86 5.64 17.36
N LYS A 91 -10.48 4.78 16.53
CA LYS A 91 -11.94 4.74 16.32
C LYS A 91 -12.71 4.43 17.60
N GLU A 92 -12.26 3.46 18.41
CA GLU A 92 -12.96 3.08 19.64
C GLU A 92 -13.00 4.24 20.65
N GLU A 93 -11.89 4.95 20.85
CA GLU A 93 -11.82 6.09 21.77
C GLU A 93 -12.66 7.27 21.26
N LEU A 94 -12.58 7.58 19.97
CA LEU A 94 -13.43 8.59 19.34
C LEU A 94 -14.92 8.26 19.49
N LEU A 95 -15.31 6.99 19.32
CA LEU A 95 -16.70 6.55 19.53
C LEU A 95 -17.17 6.74 20.97
N LYS A 96 -16.30 6.47 21.97
CA LYS A 96 -16.63 6.68 23.39
C LYS A 96 -16.87 8.15 23.67
N LEU A 97 -15.92 9.01 23.30
CA LEU A 97 -16.01 10.46 23.52
C LEU A 97 -17.21 11.08 22.80
N ASN A 98 -17.53 10.60 21.59
CA ASN A 98 -18.62 11.13 20.77
C ASN A 98 -20.03 10.69 21.22
N LYS A 99 -20.17 9.80 22.20
CA LYS A 99 -21.49 9.51 22.83
C LYS A 99 -21.89 10.58 23.84
N GLU A 100 -20.94 11.36 24.35
CA GLU A 100 -21.07 12.34 25.44
C GLU A 100 -20.80 13.78 24.93
N LYS A 101 -21.28 14.08 23.70
CA LYS A 101 -20.82 15.19 22.83
C LYS A 101 -20.63 16.57 23.47
N THR A 102 -21.41 16.94 24.46
CA THR A 102 -21.39 18.30 25.03
C THR A 102 -20.29 18.53 26.06
N GLU A 103 -19.78 17.49 26.73
CA GLU A 103 -18.75 17.63 27.78
C GLU A 103 -17.33 17.31 27.30
N ASN A 104 -17.19 16.66 26.13
CA ASN A 104 -15.93 16.08 25.69
C ASN A 104 -15.36 16.70 24.40
N LYS A 105 -15.83 17.88 23.96
CA LYS A 105 -15.38 18.47 22.68
C LYS A 105 -13.86 18.65 22.62
N ASP A 106 -13.26 19.24 23.66
CA ASP A 106 -11.80 19.43 23.72
C ASP A 106 -11.04 18.10 23.65
N LYS A 107 -11.58 17.04 24.28
CA LYS A 107 -11.00 15.69 24.22
C LYS A 107 -11.11 15.07 22.82
N ILE A 108 -12.19 15.33 22.09
CA ILE A 108 -12.34 14.89 20.70
C ILE A 108 -11.31 15.61 19.83
N ASP A 109 -11.13 16.90 20.02
CA ASP A 109 -10.15 17.70 19.28
C ASP A 109 -8.73 17.19 19.54
N ASP A 110 -8.36 16.96 20.81
CA ASP A 110 -7.09 16.35 21.20
C ASP A 110 -6.90 14.97 20.57
N GLN A 111 -7.94 14.15 20.55
CA GLN A 111 -7.89 12.83 19.93
C GLN A 111 -7.71 12.93 18.42
N MET A 112 -8.37 13.87 17.75
CA MET A 112 -8.20 14.14 16.32
C MET A 112 -6.79 14.65 15.98
N GLN A 113 -6.13 15.40 16.88
CA GLN A 113 -4.71 15.75 16.73
C GLN A 113 -3.83 14.50 16.72
N LYS A 114 -4.10 13.51 17.58
CA LYS A 114 -3.36 12.23 17.57
C LYS A 114 -3.57 11.46 16.26
N VAL A 115 -4.80 11.44 15.73
CA VAL A 115 -5.07 10.83 14.40
C VAL A 115 -4.25 11.55 13.32
N MET A 116 -4.17 12.88 13.35
CA MET A 116 -3.39 13.66 12.40
C MET A 116 -1.90 13.34 12.50
N GLN A 117 -1.36 13.22 13.71
CA GLN A 117 0.03 12.84 13.93
C GLN A 117 0.31 11.44 13.40
N SER A 118 -0.57 10.47 13.66
CA SER A 118 -0.46 9.12 13.13
C SER A 118 -0.52 9.09 11.60
N ALA A 119 -1.41 9.89 11.00
CA ALA A 119 -1.49 10.04 9.54
C ALA A 119 -0.18 10.58 8.94
N LYS A 120 0.40 11.61 9.56
CA LYS A 120 1.70 12.17 9.15
C LYS A 120 2.82 11.13 9.24
N GLN A 121 2.95 10.45 10.38
CA GLN A 121 3.99 9.43 10.59
C GLN A 121 3.86 8.27 9.61
N THR A 122 2.63 7.82 9.36
CA THR A 122 2.37 6.73 8.40
C THR A 122 2.73 7.16 6.98
N ALA A 123 2.41 8.39 6.59
CA ALA A 123 2.79 8.95 5.28
C ALA A 123 4.32 9.04 5.12
N GLU A 124 5.04 9.49 6.14
CA GLU A 124 6.52 9.54 6.14
C GLU A 124 7.14 8.14 5.97
N GLU A 125 6.61 7.13 6.65
CA GLU A 125 7.09 5.75 6.48
C GLU A 125 6.82 5.20 5.08
N ILE A 126 5.66 5.51 4.48
CA ILE A 126 5.34 5.12 3.10
C ILE A 126 6.35 5.72 2.11
N ILE A 127 6.80 6.94 2.33
CA ILE A 127 7.81 7.59 1.49
C ILE A 127 9.15 6.88 1.63
N LYS A 128 9.59 6.57 2.85
CA LYS A 128 10.81 5.78 3.08
C LYS A 128 10.75 4.40 2.42
N LEU A 129 9.58 3.75 2.43
CA LEU A 129 9.37 2.49 1.70
C LEU A 129 9.57 2.68 0.19
N GLN A 130 9.08 3.79 -0.36
CA GLN A 130 9.27 4.11 -1.76
C GLN A 130 10.73 4.41 -2.09
N GLU A 131 11.39 5.27 -1.30
CA GLU A 131 12.80 5.64 -1.47
C GLU A 131 13.72 4.40 -1.42
N SER A 132 13.42 3.45 -0.53
CA SER A 132 14.12 2.17 -0.45
C SER A 132 13.72 1.15 -1.53
N GLY A 133 12.82 1.51 -2.45
CA GLY A 133 12.38 0.67 -3.56
C GLY A 133 11.47 -0.49 -3.17
N LYS A 134 10.93 -0.49 -1.94
CA LYS A 134 10.03 -1.55 -1.45
C LYS A 134 8.60 -1.43 -2.01
N ILE A 135 8.20 -0.22 -2.40
CA ILE A 135 6.95 0.05 -3.11
C ILE A 135 7.22 0.96 -4.32
N ASN A 136 6.37 0.86 -5.33
CA ASN A 136 6.49 1.68 -6.53
C ASN A 136 5.84 3.08 -6.32
N PRO A 137 6.10 4.05 -7.21
CA PRO A 137 5.47 5.37 -7.21
C PRO A 137 3.94 5.37 -7.07
N GLU A 138 3.27 4.49 -7.80
CA GLU A 138 1.82 4.45 -7.94
C GLU A 138 1.18 3.93 -6.64
N ASP A 139 1.74 2.86 -6.06
CA ASP A 139 1.36 2.30 -4.78
C ASP A 139 1.54 3.34 -3.67
N MET A 140 2.67 4.05 -3.65
CA MET A 140 2.91 5.15 -2.71
C MET A 140 1.78 6.19 -2.81
N HIS A 141 1.43 6.64 -4.02
CA HIS A 141 0.35 7.60 -4.24
C HIS A 141 -1.00 7.08 -3.72
N ILE A 142 -1.35 5.83 -4.02
CA ILE A 142 -2.59 5.18 -3.56
C ILE A 142 -2.65 5.13 -2.03
N LEU A 143 -1.55 4.76 -1.37
CA LEU A 143 -1.49 4.67 0.10
C LEU A 143 -1.61 6.06 0.75
N LEU A 144 -0.95 7.08 0.18
CA LEU A 144 -1.06 8.47 0.64
C LEU A 144 -2.50 9.00 0.48
N LEU A 145 -3.17 8.73 -0.65
CA LEU A 145 -4.58 9.06 -0.85
C LEU A 145 -5.49 8.34 0.15
N ALA A 146 -5.22 7.06 0.44
CA ALA A 146 -5.97 6.31 1.44
C ALA A 146 -5.87 6.99 2.81
N ILE A 147 -4.68 7.43 3.24
CA ILE A 147 -4.52 8.17 4.51
C ILE A 147 -5.38 9.43 4.53
N SER A 148 -5.35 10.25 3.47
CA SER A 148 -6.18 11.48 3.39
C SER A 148 -7.68 11.16 3.52
N ASN A 149 -8.15 10.15 2.78
CA ASN A 149 -9.56 9.77 2.77
C ASN A 149 -10.02 9.21 4.12
N LEU A 150 -9.20 8.38 4.76
CA LEU A 150 -9.50 7.81 6.07
C LEU A 150 -9.47 8.88 7.16
N PHE A 151 -8.50 9.81 7.12
CA PHE A 151 -8.48 10.95 8.03
C PHE A 151 -9.73 11.81 7.88
N LYS A 152 -10.09 12.16 6.63
CA LYS A 152 -11.29 12.95 6.32
C LYS A 152 -12.55 12.26 6.84
N TYR A 153 -12.66 10.94 6.65
CA TYR A 153 -13.77 10.15 7.18
C TYR A 153 -13.89 10.27 8.70
N LEU A 154 -12.80 10.05 9.44
CA LEU A 154 -12.79 10.15 10.90
C LEU A 154 -13.13 11.58 11.35
N ASN A 155 -12.52 12.58 10.72
CA ASN A 155 -12.77 13.97 11.08
C ASN A 155 -14.22 14.38 10.82
N SER A 156 -14.78 14.10 9.64
CA SER A 156 -16.20 14.39 9.34
C SER A 156 -17.17 13.70 10.30
N LYS A 157 -16.80 12.54 10.85
CA LYS A 157 -17.64 11.78 11.78
C LYS A 157 -17.54 12.23 13.24
N TYR A 158 -16.36 12.68 13.68
CA TYR A 158 -16.08 12.95 15.08
C TYR A 158 -15.69 14.41 15.38
N GLY A 159 -14.67 14.96 14.71
CA GLY A 159 -14.16 16.31 15.01
C GLY A 159 -14.91 17.45 14.32
N ASN A 160 -15.30 17.25 13.05
CA ASN A 160 -15.93 18.22 12.17
C ASN A 160 -15.13 19.54 12.01
N ASP A 161 -13.79 19.47 12.05
CA ASP A 161 -12.90 20.63 11.84
C ASP A 161 -12.32 20.63 10.42
N THR A 162 -12.86 21.49 9.55
CA THR A 162 -12.38 21.60 8.16
C THR A 162 -10.92 21.99 8.05
N LYS A 163 -10.36 22.74 9.02
CA LYS A 163 -8.95 23.14 9.02
C LYS A 163 -8.01 21.94 9.20
N LEU A 164 -8.43 20.90 9.93
CA LEU A 164 -7.64 19.67 10.06
C LEU A 164 -7.56 18.90 8.75
N ASN A 165 -8.66 18.86 7.98
CA ASN A 165 -8.66 18.23 6.66
C ASN A 165 -7.68 18.96 5.72
N GLU A 166 -7.70 20.29 5.72
CA GLU A 166 -6.78 21.10 4.92
C GLU A 166 -5.33 20.84 5.32
N LYS A 167 -5.02 20.82 6.62
CA LYS A 167 -3.66 20.52 7.12
C LYS A 167 -3.16 19.16 6.65
N VAL A 168 -3.95 18.10 6.80
CA VAL A 168 -3.55 16.75 6.37
C VAL A 168 -3.36 16.68 4.86
N ASN A 169 -4.25 17.31 4.09
CA ASN A 169 -4.10 17.39 2.64
C ASN A 169 -2.83 18.14 2.23
N ILE A 170 -2.51 19.26 2.89
CA ILE A 170 -1.27 20.00 2.64
C ILE A 170 -0.05 19.11 2.95
N ILE A 171 -0.01 18.45 4.11
CA ILE A 171 1.10 17.56 4.48
C ILE A 171 1.29 16.48 3.43
N ILE A 172 0.23 15.75 3.08
CA ILE A 172 0.31 14.65 2.11
C ILE A 172 0.72 15.17 0.73
N LYS A 173 0.17 16.31 0.31
CA LYS A 173 0.52 16.92 -0.98
C LYS A 173 1.98 17.36 -1.00
N THR A 174 2.47 18.07 0.01
CA THR A 174 3.87 18.51 0.09
C THR A 174 4.84 17.32 0.04
N LEU A 175 4.51 16.25 0.76
CA LEU A 175 5.28 15.02 0.74
C LEU A 175 5.30 14.36 -0.64
N TYR A 176 4.15 14.31 -1.32
CA TYR A 176 4.06 13.77 -2.69
C TYR A 176 4.79 14.64 -3.71
N ASP A 177 4.56 15.95 -3.70
CA ASP A 177 5.12 16.92 -4.65
C ASP A 177 6.66 16.92 -4.55
N SER A 178 7.22 16.90 -3.34
CA SER A 178 8.67 16.81 -3.13
C SER A 178 9.29 15.60 -3.84
N ILE A 179 8.63 14.45 -3.80
CA ILE A 179 9.13 13.21 -4.43
C ILE A 179 8.98 13.26 -5.95
N VAL A 180 7.88 13.83 -6.45
CA VAL A 180 7.68 14.02 -7.89
C VAL A 180 8.72 14.98 -8.47
N GLU A 181 8.98 16.09 -7.78
CA GLU A 181 10.00 17.06 -8.16
C GLU A 181 11.40 16.44 -8.19
N GLU A 182 11.80 15.74 -7.12
CA GLU A 182 13.11 15.08 -7.04
C GLU A 182 13.30 14.05 -8.16
N ARG A 183 12.26 13.27 -8.45
CA ARG A 183 12.29 12.32 -9.59
C ARG A 183 12.37 13.03 -10.92
N GLY A 184 11.64 14.14 -11.09
CA GLY A 184 11.69 14.96 -12.29
C GLY A 184 13.09 15.47 -12.56
N ILE A 185 13.78 15.97 -11.53
CA ILE A 185 15.17 16.42 -11.60
C ILE A 185 16.09 15.26 -12.01
N LYS A 186 16.04 14.13 -11.29
CA LYS A 186 16.87 12.95 -11.59
C LYS A 186 16.66 12.44 -13.02
N ILE A 187 15.41 12.37 -13.47
CA ILE A 187 15.10 11.97 -14.85
C ILE A 187 15.66 13.00 -15.84
N GLY A 188 15.55 14.30 -15.55
CA GLY A 188 16.12 15.37 -16.36
C GLY A 188 17.65 15.27 -16.49
N GLU A 189 18.35 15.03 -15.39
CA GLU A 189 19.81 14.81 -15.36
C GLU A 189 20.22 13.62 -16.22
N ILE A 190 19.55 12.47 -16.04
CA ILE A 190 19.82 11.25 -16.83
C ILE A 190 19.57 11.51 -18.31
N ARG A 191 18.49 12.23 -18.66
CA ARG A 191 18.23 12.62 -20.05
C ARG A 191 19.32 13.52 -20.61
N GLY A 192 19.83 14.47 -19.82
CA GLY A 192 20.97 15.29 -20.19
C GLY A 192 22.20 14.44 -20.52
N ILE A 193 22.53 13.48 -19.65
CA ILE A 193 23.63 12.52 -19.85
C ILE A 193 23.44 11.73 -21.16
N ILE A 194 22.26 11.15 -21.39
CA ILE A 194 21.95 10.37 -22.60
C ILE A 194 22.06 11.26 -23.85
N SER A 195 21.50 12.47 -23.80
CA SER A 195 21.58 13.44 -24.90
C SER A 195 23.02 13.74 -25.27
N THR A 196 23.87 14.00 -24.26
CA THR A 196 25.31 14.22 -24.48
C THR A 196 25.97 13.00 -25.11
N TYR A 197 25.68 11.78 -24.65
CA TYR A 197 26.26 10.58 -25.26
C TYR A 197 25.85 10.36 -26.71
N ILE A 198 24.58 10.63 -27.04
CA ILE A 198 24.08 10.58 -28.41
C ILE A 198 24.74 11.65 -29.28
N GLU A 199 24.93 12.88 -28.77
CA GLU A 199 25.67 13.95 -29.46
C GLU A 199 27.12 13.55 -29.77
N PHE A 200 27.76 12.80 -28.87
CA PHE A 200 29.08 12.21 -29.07
C PHE A 200 29.10 10.97 -29.97
N LYS A 201 27.94 10.54 -30.50
CA LYS A 201 27.78 9.38 -31.38
C LYS A 201 28.25 8.05 -30.75
N LEU A 202 28.03 7.90 -29.45
CA LEU A 202 28.19 6.60 -28.78
C LEU A 202 27.10 5.65 -29.26
N GLU A 203 27.45 4.36 -29.42
CA GLU A 203 26.49 3.30 -29.73
C GLU A 203 25.68 2.92 -28.47
N ASP A 204 24.47 2.39 -28.65
CA ASP A 204 23.54 2.07 -27.55
C ASP A 204 24.17 1.21 -26.46
N ASP A 205 24.97 0.20 -26.83
CA ASP A 205 25.68 -0.68 -25.89
C ASP A 205 26.71 0.10 -25.05
N GLU A 206 27.38 1.08 -25.63
CA GLU A 206 28.33 1.94 -24.92
C GLU A 206 27.61 2.90 -23.97
N ILE A 207 26.47 3.45 -24.40
CA ILE A 207 25.60 4.29 -23.58
C ILE A 207 25.11 3.52 -22.37
N ILE A 208 24.58 2.30 -22.56
CA ILE A 208 24.10 1.43 -21.49
C ILE A 208 25.23 1.16 -20.48
N ASN A 209 26.42 0.78 -20.96
CA ASN A 209 27.56 0.51 -20.10
C ASN A 209 28.00 1.74 -19.27
N LYS A 210 28.02 2.93 -19.89
CA LYS A 210 28.34 4.19 -19.19
C LYS A 210 27.27 4.60 -18.18
N LEU A 211 25.99 4.40 -18.50
CA LEU A 211 24.89 4.67 -17.55
C LEU A 211 24.99 3.76 -16.32
N LYS A 212 25.25 2.46 -16.53
CA LYS A 212 25.44 1.51 -15.43
C LYS A 212 26.59 1.92 -14.52
N SER A 213 27.75 2.28 -15.09
CA SER A 213 28.91 2.69 -14.30
C SER A 213 28.67 3.99 -13.54
N ASN A 214 28.06 4.98 -14.20
CA ASN A 214 27.94 6.33 -13.63
C ASN A 214 26.81 6.44 -12.60
N LEU A 215 25.73 5.66 -12.78
CA LEU A 215 24.54 5.73 -11.94
C LEU A 215 24.42 4.54 -10.99
N ASN A 216 25.34 3.58 -11.06
CA ASN A 216 25.31 2.32 -10.30
C ASN A 216 23.95 1.60 -10.43
N ILE A 217 23.50 1.43 -11.67
CA ILE A 217 22.22 0.79 -12.02
C ILE A 217 22.45 -0.51 -12.82
N ASP A 218 21.44 -1.38 -12.81
CA ASP A 218 21.43 -2.61 -13.60
C ASP A 218 21.12 -2.36 -15.09
N ASP A 219 21.31 -3.41 -15.90
CA ASP A 219 21.03 -3.39 -17.34
C ASP A 219 19.57 -3.03 -17.63
N GLU A 220 18.62 -3.53 -16.85
CA GLU A 220 17.19 -3.31 -17.06
C GLU A 220 16.84 -1.83 -16.93
N LYS A 221 17.32 -1.16 -15.88
CA LYS A 221 17.12 0.28 -15.66
C LYS A 221 17.85 1.11 -16.70
N ALA A 222 19.09 0.78 -17.05
CA ALA A 222 19.84 1.51 -18.06
C ALA A 222 19.12 1.46 -19.42
N ASN A 223 18.68 0.27 -19.84
CA ASN A 223 17.87 0.08 -21.05
C ASN A 223 16.56 0.84 -20.99
N LYS A 224 15.88 0.85 -19.83
CA LYS A 224 14.63 1.61 -19.64
C LYS A 224 14.84 3.11 -19.85
N TYR A 225 15.91 3.68 -19.29
CA TYR A 225 16.20 5.12 -19.46
C TYR A 225 16.49 5.48 -20.92
N LEU A 226 17.32 4.69 -21.62
CA LEU A 226 17.65 4.92 -23.03
C LEU A 226 16.42 4.80 -23.93
N ASN A 227 15.62 3.75 -23.76
CA ASN A 227 14.39 3.56 -24.52
C ASN A 227 13.36 4.67 -24.29
N ASN A 228 13.21 5.14 -23.06
CA ASN A 228 12.31 6.25 -22.75
C ASN A 228 12.79 7.55 -23.42
N TYR A 229 14.10 7.82 -23.40
CA TYR A 229 14.68 8.96 -24.12
C TYR A 229 14.33 8.91 -25.61
N TYR A 230 14.51 7.77 -26.28
CA TYR A 230 14.16 7.64 -27.70
C TYR A 230 12.66 7.78 -27.98
N LYS A 231 11.79 7.20 -27.14
CA LYS A 231 10.34 7.31 -27.31
C LYS A 231 9.86 8.76 -27.29
N GLU A 232 10.44 9.57 -26.42
CA GLU A 232 10.03 10.97 -26.24
C GLU A 232 10.67 11.93 -27.26
N ASN A 233 11.81 11.55 -27.85
CA ASN A 233 12.54 12.38 -28.82
C ASN A 233 12.38 11.91 -30.28
N LYS A 234 11.59 10.86 -30.55
CA LYS A 234 11.15 10.52 -31.90
C LYS A 234 10.06 11.52 -32.34
N LYS A 235 10.49 12.56 -33.08
CA LYS A 235 9.61 13.31 -33.99
C LYS A 235 9.59 12.64 -35.36
#